data_AF-A0A507R2X5-F1
#
_entry.id   AF-A0A507R2X5-F1
#
_cell.length_a   1.000
_cell.length_b   1.000
_cell.length_c   1.000
_cell.angle_alpha   90.00
_cell.angle_beta   90.00
_cell.angle_gamma   90.00
#
_symmetry.space_group_name_H-M   'P 1'
#
loop_
_entity.id
_entity.type
_entity.pdbx_description
1 polymer ?
#
loop_
_entity_poly.entity_id
_entity_poly.type
_entity_poly.pdbx_seq_one_letter_code
_entity_poly.pdbx_strand_id
1 'polypeptide(L)'
;MPTNIEYKGNTTIEIEWDDGHHSTYPMEWLRTRRRPLKQATGGLPLTIRPCRMLRDDGSPYPTVYYDQIMAGDQGVRVWLETIHLWGFCLVKDVPVNPESTKALLEKIAFIRETHY
;
A
#
# COMPACT_ATOMS: atom_id res chain seq x y z
N MET A 1 -21.77 16.82 18.56
CA MET A 1 -21.89 17.73 17.39
C MET A 1 -20.82 18.81 17.48
N PRO A 2 -20.18 19.22 16.37
CA PRO A 2 -19.20 20.28 16.40
C PRO A 2 -19.87 21.57 16.85
N THR A 3 -19.31 22.20 17.87
CA THR A 3 -19.86 23.37 18.55
C THR A 3 -19.15 24.65 18.09
N ASN A 4 -17.85 24.55 17.83
CA ASN A 4 -17.05 25.64 17.25
C ASN A 4 -16.14 25.09 16.14
N ILE A 5 -15.94 25.87 15.08
CA ILE A 5 -15.05 25.54 13.96
C ILE A 5 -14.25 26.79 13.61
N GLU A 6 -12.96 26.77 13.93
CA GLU A 6 -12.04 27.87 13.68
C GLU A 6 -11.03 27.52 12.61
N TYR A 7 -10.74 28.50 11.76
CA TYR A 7 -9.71 28.40 10.73
C TYR A 7 -8.46 29.13 11.22
N LYS A 8 -7.44 28.37 11.63
CA LYS A 8 -6.11 28.94 11.88
C LYS A 8 -5.38 29.08 10.55
N GLY A 9 -5.57 30.24 9.92
CA GLY A 9 -5.03 30.55 8.59
C GLY A 9 -5.62 29.67 7.48
N ASN A 10 -4.85 29.47 6.41
CA ASN A 10 -5.27 28.64 5.26
C ASN A 10 -4.84 27.17 5.35
N THR A 11 -4.23 26.76 6.47
CA THR A 11 -3.52 25.47 6.59
C THR A 11 -4.22 24.48 7.50
N THR A 12 -4.94 24.93 8.52
CA THR A 12 -5.45 24.07 9.60
C THR A 12 -6.84 24.50 10.07
N ILE A 13 -7.69 23.51 10.35
CA ILE A 13 -9.02 23.69 10.94
C ILE A 13 -8.99 23.11 12.35
N GLU A 14 -9.50 23.87 13.30
CA GLU A 14 -9.74 23.44 14.68
C GLU A 14 -11.24 23.27 14.90
N ILE A 15 -11.61 22.14 15.50
CA ILE A 15 -13.01 21.79 15.80
C ILE A 15 -13.10 21.53 17.29
N GLU A 16 -14.02 22.24 17.93
CA GLU A 16 -14.47 21.97 19.29
C GLU A 16 -15.78 21.19 19.21
N TRP A 17 -15.87 20.14 20.03
CA TRP A 17 -17.02 19.25 20.09
C TRP A 17 -17.83 19.51 21.36
N ASP A 18 -19.09 19.08 21.36
CA ASP A 18 -20.04 19.32 22.45
C ASP A 18 -19.72 18.59 23.75
N ASP A 19 -18.81 17.61 23.69
CA ASP A 19 -18.21 16.93 24.84
C ASP A 19 -16.96 17.64 25.37
N GLY A 20 -16.59 18.80 24.80
CA GLY A 20 -15.37 19.55 25.11
C GLY A 20 -14.11 19.00 24.44
N HIS A 21 -14.20 17.98 23.58
CA HIS A 21 -13.07 17.51 22.82
C HIS A 21 -12.60 18.57 21.83
N HIS A 22 -11.30 18.62 21.57
CA HIS A 22 -10.67 19.53 20.62
C HIS A 22 -9.88 18.72 19.60
N SER A 23 -10.13 18.96 18.32
CA SER A 23 -9.44 18.27 17.23
C SER A 23 -8.89 19.26 16.21
N THR A 24 -7.67 19.00 15.72
CA THR A 24 -7.02 19.83 14.69
C THR A 24 -6.75 19.01 13.45
N TYR A 25 -7.18 19.50 12.29
CA TYR A 25 -7.03 18.84 11.01
C TYR A 25 -6.33 19.74 9.99
N PRO A 26 -5.24 19.27 9.35
CA PRO A 26 -4.67 19.96 8.20
C PRO A 26 -5.65 20.03 7.04
N MET A 27 -5.75 21.18 6.38
CA MET A 27 -6.67 21.40 5.27
C MET A 27 -6.37 20.45 4.09
N GLU A 28 -5.09 20.15 3.85
CA GLU A 28 -4.66 19.18 2.83
C GLU A 28 -5.17 17.75 3.12
N TRP A 29 -5.14 17.35 4.40
CA TRP A 29 -5.65 16.06 4.84
C TRP A 29 -7.17 15.95 4.62
N LEU A 30 -7.90 17.04 4.86
CA LEU A 30 -9.35 17.10 4.62
C LEU A 30 -9.69 17.09 3.12
N ARG A 31 -8.89 17.77 2.29
CA ARG A 31 -9.06 17.78 0.82
C ARG A 31 -8.87 16.39 0.24
N THR A 32 -7.87 15.63 0.68
CA THR A 32 -7.61 14.27 0.21
C THR A 32 -8.67 13.26 0.64
N ARG A 33 -9.39 13.52 1.74
CA ARG A 33 -10.43 12.63 2.30
C ARG A 33 -11.86 13.13 2.12
N ARG A 34 -12.06 14.17 1.31
CA ARG A 34 -13.41 14.71 1.05
C ARG A 34 -14.26 13.66 0.35
N ARG A 35 -15.40 13.30 0.94
CA ARG A 35 -16.40 12.44 0.28
C ARG A 35 -16.97 13.19 -0.94
N PRO A 36 -16.98 12.58 -2.14
CA PRO A 36 -17.62 13.18 -3.29
C PRO A 36 -19.13 13.34 -3.02
N LEU A 37 -19.67 14.53 -3.30
CA LEU A 37 -21.06 14.90 -3.02
C LEU A 37 -22.09 14.12 -3.86
N LYS A 38 -21.66 13.42 -4.91
CA LYS A 38 -22.50 12.54 -5.74
C LYS A 38 -22.05 11.10 -5.51
N GLN A 39 -22.63 10.44 -4.51
CA GLN A 39 -22.64 8.98 -4.52
C GLN A 39 -23.65 8.56 -5.59
N ALA A 40 -23.13 8.07 -6.72
CA ALA A 40 -23.93 7.39 -7.71
C ALA A 40 -24.72 6.28 -7.01
N THR A 41 -26.01 6.23 -7.28
CA THR A 41 -26.89 5.10 -7.00
C THR A 41 -26.21 3.78 -7.43
N GLY A 42 -25.99 2.87 -6.47
CA GLY A 42 -25.62 1.48 -6.73
C GLY A 42 -24.18 1.10 -6.39
N GLY A 43 -24.00 0.46 -5.23
CA GLY A 43 -22.75 -0.21 -4.81
C GLY A 43 -21.61 0.75 -4.47
N LEU A 44 -20.80 0.41 -3.47
CA LEU A 44 -19.48 1.02 -3.35
C LEU A 44 -18.74 0.74 -4.67
N PRO A 45 -18.27 1.75 -5.41
CA PRO A 45 -17.46 1.50 -6.59
C PRO A 45 -16.21 0.74 -6.11
N LEU A 46 -16.13 -0.54 -6.45
CA LEU A 46 -14.92 -1.32 -6.24
C LEU A 46 -13.83 -0.61 -7.05
N THR A 47 -12.99 0.15 -6.36
CA THR A 47 -11.83 0.76 -6.97
C THR A 47 -10.84 -0.37 -7.20
N ILE A 48 -10.87 -0.94 -8.40
CA ILE A 48 -9.92 -1.97 -8.79
C ILE A 48 -8.56 -1.28 -8.88
N ARG A 49 -7.59 -1.76 -8.10
CA ARG A 49 -6.22 -1.27 -8.15
C ARG A 49 -5.65 -1.42 -9.58
N PRO A 50 -4.74 -0.53 -10.02
CA PRO A 50 -4.01 -0.75 -11.25
C PRO A 50 -3.32 -2.11 -11.24
N CYS A 51 -3.58 -2.93 -12.24
CA CYS A 51 -2.90 -4.20 -12.44
C CYS A 51 -2.40 -4.31 -13.89
N ARG A 52 -1.27 -4.98 -14.06
CA ARG A 52 -0.74 -5.35 -15.38
C ARG A 52 -0.99 -6.82 -15.63
N MET A 53 -1.56 -7.09 -16.80
CA MET A 53 -1.73 -8.45 -17.30
C MET A 53 -0.50 -8.84 -18.08
N LEU A 54 0.03 -10.03 -17.79
CA LEU A 54 1.02 -10.67 -18.64
C LEU A 54 0.40 -10.92 -20.02
N ARG A 55 1.17 -10.63 -21.07
CA ARG A 55 0.82 -10.91 -22.46
C ARG A 55 1.69 -12.04 -22.97
N ASP A 56 1.15 -12.88 -23.84
CA ASP A 56 1.90 -13.93 -24.53
C ASP A 56 2.58 -13.35 -25.78
N ASP A 57 3.45 -12.36 -25.57
CA ASP A 57 4.17 -11.62 -26.61
C ASP A 57 5.69 -11.76 -26.49
N GLY A 58 6.15 -12.70 -25.65
CA GLY A 58 7.56 -12.89 -25.34
C GLY A 58 8.15 -11.83 -24.41
N SER A 59 7.34 -10.95 -23.83
CA SER A 59 7.81 -10.01 -22.81
C SER A 59 8.37 -10.75 -21.58
N PRO A 60 9.45 -10.23 -20.96
CA PRO A 60 10.05 -10.88 -19.81
C PRO A 60 9.12 -10.83 -18.60
N TYR A 61 9.12 -11.90 -17.81
CA TYR A 61 8.39 -11.94 -16.55
C TYR A 61 8.90 -10.88 -15.56
N PRO A 62 8.03 -10.32 -14.70
CA PRO A 62 8.45 -9.45 -13.61
C PRO A 62 9.51 -10.15 -12.76
N THR A 63 10.73 -9.61 -12.73
CA THR A 63 11.89 -10.29 -12.14
C THR A 63 12.72 -9.33 -11.31
N VAL A 64 13.21 -9.80 -10.16
CA VAL A 64 14.16 -9.11 -9.27
C VAL A 64 15.28 -10.08 -8.85
N TYR A 65 16.40 -9.56 -8.38
CA TYR A 65 17.54 -10.39 -7.95
C TYR A 65 17.58 -10.52 -6.43
N TYR A 66 17.94 -11.71 -5.94
CA TYR A 66 18.05 -12.01 -4.51
C TYR A 66 18.94 -11.00 -3.77
N ASP A 67 20.12 -10.71 -4.31
CA ASP A 67 21.08 -9.78 -3.71
C ASP A 67 20.50 -8.37 -3.53
N GLN A 68 19.66 -7.90 -4.46
CA GLN A 68 19.03 -6.59 -4.36
C GLN A 68 18.03 -6.53 -3.20
N ILE A 69 17.25 -7.60 -3.00
CA ILE A 69 16.29 -7.70 -1.91
C ILE A 69 17.02 -7.78 -0.56
N MET A 70 18.09 -8.58 -0.51
CA MET A 70 18.86 -8.79 0.70
C MET A 70 19.71 -7.57 1.07
N ALA A 71 20.10 -6.73 0.11
CA ALA A 71 20.86 -5.50 0.33
C ALA A 71 20.09 -4.44 1.14
N GLY A 72 18.76 -4.40 1.09
CA GLY A 72 17.97 -3.50 1.94
C GLY A 72 16.56 -3.17 1.43
N ASP A 73 15.91 -2.25 2.14
CA ASP A 73 14.47 -1.93 1.98
C ASP A 73 14.10 -1.42 0.58
N GLN A 74 15.05 -0.81 -0.15
CA GLN A 74 14.79 -0.39 -1.53
C GLN A 74 14.55 -1.58 -2.46
N GLY A 75 15.29 -2.69 -2.29
CA GLY A 75 15.06 -3.91 -3.06
C GLY A 75 13.72 -4.56 -2.69
N VAL A 76 13.39 -4.58 -1.39
CA VAL A 76 12.08 -5.05 -0.91
C VAL A 76 10.95 -4.20 -1.48
N ARG A 77 11.11 -2.87 -1.53
CA ARG A 77 10.12 -1.96 -2.13
C ARG A 77 9.87 -2.29 -3.60
N VAL A 78 10.93 -2.43 -4.40
CA VAL A 78 10.81 -2.77 -5.83
C VAL A 78 10.13 -4.12 -6.01
N TRP A 79 10.47 -5.11 -5.18
CA TRP A 79 9.84 -6.43 -5.21
C TRP A 79 8.33 -6.36 -4.89
N LEU A 80 7.94 -5.66 -3.83
CA LEU A 80 6.55 -5.50 -3.42
C LEU A 80 5.73 -4.67 -4.41
N GLU A 81 6.29 -3.60 -4.98
CA GLU A 81 5.63 -2.81 -6.03
C GLU A 81 5.38 -3.64 -7.29
N THR A 82 6.34 -4.52 -7.63
CA THR A 82 6.21 -5.44 -8.76
C THR A 82 5.08 -6.45 -8.51
N ILE A 83 5.03 -7.07 -7.32
CA ILE A 83 3.92 -7.97 -6.94
C ILE A 83 2.59 -7.22 -6.90
N HIS A 84 2.57 -5.99 -6.38
CA HIS A 84 1.36 -5.18 -6.29
C HIS A 84 0.77 -4.91 -7.69
N LEU A 85 1.63 -4.62 -8.66
CA LEU A 85 1.24 -4.29 -10.03
C LEU A 85 0.92 -5.53 -10.88
N TRP A 86 1.74 -6.59 -10.82
CA TRP A 86 1.62 -7.75 -11.69
C TRP A 86 0.93 -8.96 -11.05
N GLY A 87 0.78 -8.96 -9.73
CA GLY A 87 0.27 -10.10 -8.95
C GLY A 87 1.32 -11.16 -8.63
N PHE A 88 2.50 -11.14 -9.28
CA PHE A 88 3.62 -12.05 -9.02
C PHE A 88 4.96 -11.40 -9.39
N CYS A 89 6.06 -12.00 -8.93
CA CYS A 89 7.41 -11.63 -9.31
C CYS A 89 8.36 -12.81 -9.12
N LEU A 90 9.26 -13.03 -10.08
CA LEU A 90 10.31 -14.05 -10.01
C LEU A 90 11.54 -13.48 -9.30
N VAL A 91 12.08 -14.22 -8.35
CA VAL A 91 13.35 -13.87 -7.70
C VAL A 91 14.45 -14.74 -8.30
N LYS A 92 15.42 -14.11 -8.96
CA LYS A 92 16.59 -14.77 -9.55
C LYS A 92 17.74 -14.86 -8.57
N ASP A 93 18.58 -15.87 -8.79
CA ASP A 93 19.85 -16.10 -8.09
C ASP A 93 19.70 -16.29 -6.58
N VAL A 94 18.58 -16.90 -6.15
CA VAL A 94 18.43 -17.37 -4.77
C VAL A 94 19.41 -18.53 -4.55
N PRO A 95 20.26 -18.49 -3.53
CA PRO A 95 21.15 -19.60 -3.20
C PRO A 95 20.38 -20.90 -3.01
N VAL A 96 20.94 -22.01 -3.49
CA VAL A 96 20.30 -23.35 -3.48
C VAL A 96 20.37 -23.97 -2.07
N ASN A 97 19.71 -23.33 -1.10
CA ASN A 97 19.53 -23.83 0.25
C ASN A 97 18.18 -23.35 0.83
N PRO A 98 17.55 -24.14 1.71
CA PRO A 98 16.23 -23.82 2.26
C PRO A 98 16.27 -22.57 3.16
N GLU A 99 17.38 -22.30 3.84
CA GLU A 99 17.55 -21.16 4.73
C GLU A 99 17.44 -19.82 3.98
N SER A 100 17.99 -19.73 2.76
CA SER A 100 17.96 -18.52 1.94
C SER A 100 16.55 -18.24 1.43
N THR A 101 15.80 -19.28 1.08
CA THR A 101 14.38 -19.16 0.72
C THR A 101 13.56 -18.71 1.93
N LYS A 102 13.80 -19.28 3.11
CA LYS A 102 13.15 -18.86 4.35
C LYS A 102 13.43 -17.40 4.68
N ALA A 103 14.70 -17.00 4.69
CA ALA A 103 15.10 -15.63 4.97
C ALA A 103 14.50 -14.61 3.98
N LEU A 104 14.37 -14.99 2.71
CA LEU A 104 13.70 -14.17 1.69
C LEU A 104 12.22 -13.98 1.99
N LEU A 105 11.49 -15.05 2.33
CA LEU A 105 10.06 -14.97 2.64
C LEU A 105 9.81 -14.12 3.89
N GLU A 106 10.64 -14.31 4.91
CA GLU A 106 10.58 -13.57 6.17
C GLU A 106 10.81 -12.06 6.03
N LYS A 107 11.36 -11.58 4.90
CA LYS A 107 11.49 -10.13 4.60
C LYS A 107 10.17 -9.42 4.41
N ILE A 108 9.14 -10.12 3.91
CA ILE A 108 7.84 -9.51 3.61
C ILE A 108 6.76 -9.91 4.61
N ALA A 109 6.81 -11.13 5.11
CA ALA A 109 5.86 -11.67 6.08
C ALA A 109 6.42 -12.93 6.74
N PHE A 110 5.84 -13.30 7.88
CA PHE A 110 6.09 -14.62 8.46
C PHE A 110 5.56 -15.72 7.54
N ILE A 111 6.22 -16.88 7.57
CA ILE A 111 5.76 -18.07 6.86
C ILE A 111 4.54 -18.64 7.59
N ARG A 112 3.44 -18.86 6.87
CA ARG A 112 2.27 -19.51 7.43
C ARG A 112 2.46 -21.03 7.41
N GLU A 113 2.62 -21.62 8.58
CA GLU A 113 2.68 -23.08 8.72
C GLU A 113 1.35 -23.71 8.28
N THR A 114 1.47 -24.82 7.58
CA THR A 114 0.35 -25.65 7.12
C THR A 114 0.70 -27.11 7.39
N HIS A 115 -0.18 -28.06 7.09
CA HIS A 115 0.09 -29.49 7.32
C HIS A 115 1.15 -30.10 6.37
N TYR A 116 1.89 -29.27 5.64
CA TYR A 116 2.89 -29.64 4.65
C TYR A 116 4.30 -29.42 5.18
#